data_AF-A0A7J8BXS0-F1
#
_entry.id   AF-A0A7J8BXS0-F1
#
_cell.length_a   1.000
_cell.length_b   1.000
_cell.length_c   1.000
_cell.angle_alpha   90.00
_cell.angle_beta   90.00
_cell.angle_gamma   90.00
#
_symmetry.space_group_name_H-M   'P 1'
#
loop_
_entity.id
_entity.type
_entity.pdbx_description
1 polymer ?
#
loop_
_entity_poly.entity_id
_entity_poly.type
_entity_poly.pdbx_seq_one_letter_code
_entity_poly.pdbx_strand_id
1 'polypeptide(L)'
;MRVVVIGAGVIGLSTALCIHERYHSVLPSLDLKVYADRFTPLTNTDVAAGLWQPYLSDPSNPQEAHWNQQTFDYLLSYIHSPDAANMGLAPISGYNLFHEAVPLWLVQHKPDSGGEEVSAVAD
;
A
#
# COMPACT_ATOMS: atom_id res chain seq x y z
N MET A 1 6.40 -19.57 -19.53
CA MET A 1 5.41 -19.98 -18.51
C MET A 1 4.13 -19.19 -18.75
N ARG A 2 2.96 -19.82 -18.64
CA ARG A 2 1.67 -19.12 -18.78
C ARG A 2 1.10 -18.85 -17.39
N VAL A 3 0.84 -17.59 -17.08
CA VAL A 3 0.32 -17.13 -15.78
C VAL A 3 -1.03 -16.46 -16.04
N VAL A 4 -2.04 -16.87 -15.29
CA VAL A 4 -3.35 -16.21 -15.28
C VAL A 4 -3.57 -15.63 -13.89
N VAL A 5 -3.70 -14.31 -13.81
CA VAL A 5 -4.11 -13.59 -12.60
C VAL A 5 -5.62 -13.41 -12.65
N ILE A 6 -6.31 -13.81 -11.59
CA ILE A 6 -7.77 -13.71 -11.50
C ILE A 6 -8.13 -12.49 -10.63
N GLY A 7 -8.79 -11.50 -11.23
CA GLY A 7 -9.22 -10.26 -10.59
C GLY A 7 -8.45 -9.04 -11.10
N ALA A 8 -9.19 -7.95 -11.35
CA ALA A 8 -8.66 -6.69 -11.89
C ALA A 8 -8.82 -5.50 -10.93
N GLY A 9 -8.88 -5.75 -9.62
CA GLY A 9 -8.73 -4.72 -8.59
C GLY A 9 -7.26 -4.47 -8.24
N VAL A 10 -7.01 -3.63 -7.22
CA VAL A 10 -5.65 -3.20 -6.84
C VAL A 10 -4.69 -4.36 -6.62
N ILE A 11 -5.13 -5.42 -5.93
CA ILE A 11 -4.30 -6.59 -5.64
C ILE A 11 -3.95 -7.37 -6.91
N GLY A 12 -4.93 -7.58 -7.79
CA GLY A 12 -4.72 -8.35 -9.02
C GLY A 12 -3.80 -7.62 -9.99
N LEU A 13 -4.06 -6.33 -10.24
CA LEU A 13 -3.26 -5.53 -11.18
C LEU A 13 -1.86 -5.24 -10.66
N SER A 14 -1.68 -4.93 -9.37
CA SER A 14 -0.34 -4.73 -8.80
C SER A 14 0.49 -6.02 -8.81
N THR A 15 -0.13 -7.17 -8.52
CA THR A 15 0.53 -8.48 -8.60
C THR A 15 0.92 -8.79 -10.04
N ALA A 16 0.02 -8.58 -11.02
CA ALA A 16 0.30 -8.79 -12.43
C ALA A 16 1.49 -7.94 -12.91
N LEU A 17 1.51 -6.66 -12.53
CA LEU A 17 2.60 -5.74 -12.84
C LEU A 17 3.92 -6.21 -12.23
N CYS A 18 3.93 -6.49 -10.93
CA CYS A 18 5.13 -6.91 -10.20
C CYS A 18 5.74 -8.21 -10.79
N ILE A 19 4.90 -9.20 -11.12
CA ILE A 19 5.36 -10.43 -11.79
C ILE A 19 5.97 -10.10 -13.16
N HIS A 20 5.27 -9.28 -13.96
CA HIS A 20 5.75 -8.94 -15.29
C HIS A 20 7.09 -8.19 -15.23
N GLU A 21 7.18 -7.10 -14.47
CA GLU A 21 8.41 -6.31 -14.31
C GLU A 21 9.58 -7.16 -13.84
N ARG A 22 9.36 -8.04 -12.86
CA ARG A 22 10.44 -8.84 -12.27
C ARG A 22 10.97 -9.93 -13.19
N TYR A 23 10.11 -10.54 -14.00
CA TYR A 23 10.42 -11.79 -14.70
C TYR A 23 10.40 -11.72 -16.23
N HIS A 24 9.81 -10.70 -16.86
CA HIS A 24 9.74 -10.63 -18.33
C HIS A 24 11.12 -10.67 -19.00
N SER A 25 12.14 -10.06 -18.40
CA SER A 25 13.50 -9.99 -18.95
C SER A 25 14.26 -11.32 -18.87
N VAL A 26 13.99 -12.13 -17.85
CA VAL A 26 14.66 -13.41 -17.61
C VAL A 26 13.88 -14.62 -18.13
N LEU A 27 12.58 -14.45 -18.40
CA LEU A 27 11.71 -15.49 -18.93
C LEU A 27 10.99 -14.99 -20.19
N PRO A 28 11.65 -15.05 -21.38
CA PRO A 28 11.07 -14.54 -22.64
C PRO A 28 9.77 -15.22 -23.07
N SER A 29 9.46 -16.39 -22.51
CA SER A 29 8.21 -17.13 -22.75
C SER A 29 7.13 -16.86 -21.68
N LEU A 30 7.28 -15.81 -20.87
CA LEU A 30 6.26 -15.39 -19.91
C LEU A 30 5.05 -14.84 -20.67
N ASP A 31 3.92 -15.54 -20.58
CA ASP A 31 2.62 -15.10 -21.09
C ASP A 31 1.72 -14.88 -19.88
N LEU A 32 1.49 -13.60 -19.54
CA LEU A 32 0.69 -13.19 -18.38
C LEU A 32 -0.64 -12.61 -18.85
N LYS A 33 -1.75 -13.11 -18.30
CA LYS A 33 -3.10 -12.65 -18.60
C LYS A 33 -3.85 -12.33 -17.31
N VAL A 34 -4.68 -11.29 -17.34
CA VAL A 34 -5.60 -10.95 -16.24
C VAL A 34 -7.01 -11.29 -16.69
N TYR A 35 -7.68 -12.18 -15.95
CA TYR A 35 -9.08 -12.52 -16.17
C TYR A 35 -9.91 -11.97 -15.01
N ALA A 36 -10.96 -11.23 -15.32
CA ALA A 36 -11.89 -10.71 -14.32
C ALA A 36 -13.30 -10.58 -14.92
N ASP A 37 -14.30 -10.69 -14.06
CA ASP A 37 -15.70 -10.44 -14.41
C ASP A 37 -16.11 -8.96 -14.20
N ARG A 38 -15.27 -8.20 -13.50
CA ARG A 38 -15.40 -6.76 -13.24
C ARG A 38 -14.05 -6.06 -13.37
N PHE A 39 -14.08 -4.86 -13.92
CA PHE A 39 -12.95 -3.95 -14.08
C PHE A 39 -13.37 -2.56 -13.59
N THR A 40 -12.42 -1.63 -13.43
CA THR A 40 -12.71 -0.22 -13.12
C THR A 40 -13.80 0.32 -14.06
N PRO A 41 -14.84 1.01 -13.54
CA PRO A 41 -15.01 1.50 -12.17
C PRO A 41 -15.88 0.59 -11.26
N LEU A 42 -15.90 -0.72 -11.49
CA LEU A 42 -16.85 -1.67 -10.88
C LEU A 42 -16.20 -2.70 -9.94
N THR A 43 -15.02 -2.41 -9.40
CA THR A 43 -14.34 -3.24 -8.40
C THR A 43 -14.51 -2.64 -6.99
N ASN A 44 -14.28 -3.44 -5.94
CA ASN A 44 -14.25 -2.92 -4.57
C ASN A 44 -13.14 -1.86 -4.38
N THR A 45 -12.07 -1.93 -5.16
CA THR A 45 -11.00 -0.92 -5.15
C THR A 45 -11.53 0.45 -5.56
N ASP A 46 -12.43 0.51 -6.54
CA ASP A 46 -12.96 1.79 -7.04
C ASP A 46 -13.88 2.49 -6.01
N VAL A 47 -14.32 1.77 -4.97
CA VAL A 47 -15.17 2.28 -3.87
C VAL A 47 -14.37 2.53 -2.59
N ALA A 48 -13.07 2.20 -2.57
CA ALA A 48 -12.22 2.42 -1.41
C ALA A 48 -12.07 3.91 -1.10
N ALA A 49 -11.93 4.26 0.19
CA ALA A 49 -11.76 5.65 0.62
C ALA A 49 -10.45 6.30 0.12
N GLY A 50 -9.44 5.49 -0.25
CA GLY A 50 -8.19 5.96 -0.85
C GLY A 50 -7.10 6.41 0.13
N LEU A 51 -7.36 6.38 1.44
CA LEU A 51 -6.36 6.72 2.47
C LEU A 51 -5.48 5.51 2.81
N TRP A 52 -4.17 5.71 2.85
CA TRP A 52 -3.25 4.73 3.42
C TRP A 52 -3.24 4.86 4.95
N GLN A 53 -3.82 3.88 5.63
CA GLN A 53 -3.81 3.80 7.10
C GLN A 53 -4.05 2.34 7.54
N PRO A 54 -3.04 1.64 8.11
CA PRO A 54 -3.24 0.34 8.73
C PRO A 54 -4.22 0.40 9.92
N TYR A 55 -4.72 -0.76 10.34
CA TYR A 55 -5.52 -0.85 11.55
C TYR A 55 -4.70 -0.52 12.80
N LEU A 56 -5.35 0.05 13.81
CA LEU A 56 -4.73 0.39 15.10
C LEU A 56 -4.38 -0.85 15.94
N SER A 57 -5.05 -1.97 15.68
CA SER A 57 -4.72 -3.25 16.30
C SER A 57 -3.60 -3.94 15.55
N ASP A 58 -2.70 -4.58 16.29
CA ASP A 58 -1.65 -5.41 15.69
C ASP A 58 -2.24 -6.49 14.77
N PRO A 59 -1.62 -6.72 13.60
CA PRO A 59 -2.10 -7.75 12.69
C PRO A 59 -1.88 -9.13 13.28
N SER A 60 -2.81 -10.05 13.00
CA SER A 60 -2.67 -11.45 13.41
C SER A 60 -1.43 -12.13 12.81
N ASN A 61 -1.02 -11.69 11.61
CA ASN A 61 0.22 -12.09 10.98
C ASN A 61 1.21 -10.91 10.96
N PRO A 62 2.37 -11.01 11.63
CA PRO A 62 3.34 -9.91 11.70
C PRO A 62 3.91 -9.51 10.33
N GLN A 63 3.82 -10.37 9.31
CA GLN A 63 4.23 -10.01 7.94
C GLN A 63 3.39 -8.88 7.34
N GLU A 64 2.14 -8.69 7.78
CA GLU A 64 1.29 -7.61 7.31
C GLU A 64 1.89 -6.23 7.63
N ALA A 65 2.53 -6.08 8.80
CA ALA A 65 3.24 -4.85 9.16
C ALA A 65 4.39 -4.56 8.17
N HIS A 66 5.11 -5.60 7.73
CA HIS A 66 6.17 -5.47 6.74
C HIS A 66 5.61 -5.09 5.35
N TRP A 67 4.53 -5.74 4.90
CA TRP A 67 3.90 -5.40 3.62
C TRP A 67 3.32 -3.99 3.62
N ASN A 68 2.74 -3.54 4.74
CA ASN A 68 2.27 -2.18 4.91
C ASN A 68 3.42 -1.18 4.76
N GLN A 69 4.53 -1.38 5.47
CA GLN A 69 5.71 -0.53 5.39
C GLN A 69 6.26 -0.46 3.96
N GLN A 70 6.46 -1.62 3.32
CA GLN A 70 6.93 -1.69 1.93
C GLN A 70 6.02 -0.94 0.95
N THR A 71 4.71 -1.04 1.16
CA THR A 71 3.72 -0.33 0.32
C THR A 71 3.81 1.18 0.53
N PHE A 72 3.91 1.64 1.77
CA PHE A 72 4.05 3.07 2.06
C PHE A 72 5.33 3.64 1.46
N ASP A 73 6.47 2.98 1.68
CA ASP A 73 7.75 3.42 1.15
C ASP A 73 7.75 3.43 -0.38
N TYR A 74 7.15 2.41 -1.01
CA TYR A 74 6.98 2.37 -2.46
C TYR A 74 6.17 3.58 -2.93
N LEU A 75 4.97 3.81 -2.41
CA LEU A 75 4.14 4.95 -2.81
C LEU A 75 4.86 6.28 -2.54
N LEU A 76 5.46 6.43 -1.36
CA LEU A 76 6.20 7.62 -0.98
C LEU A 76 7.34 7.92 -1.97
N SER A 77 8.00 6.91 -2.53
CA SER A 77 9.06 7.13 -3.53
C SER A 77 8.57 7.80 -4.83
N TYR A 78 7.26 7.75 -5.12
CA TYR A 78 6.65 8.33 -6.33
C TYR A 78 5.98 9.69 -6.11
N ILE A 79 5.86 10.22 -4.88
CA ILE A 79 5.08 11.46 -4.64
C ILE A 79 5.63 12.69 -5.36
N HIS A 80 6.92 12.68 -5.73
CA HIS A 80 7.57 13.76 -6.47
C HIS A 80 7.68 13.47 -7.98
N SER A 81 7.18 12.33 -8.43
CA SER A 81 7.08 12.02 -9.86
C SER A 81 6.08 12.97 -10.54
N PRO A 82 6.36 13.45 -11.77
CA PRO A 82 5.38 14.17 -12.58
C PRO A 82 4.07 13.37 -12.78
N ASP A 83 4.13 12.04 -12.72
CA ASP A 83 2.98 11.16 -12.88
C ASP A 83 2.24 10.83 -11.58
N ALA A 84 2.66 11.36 -10.42
CA ALA A 84 2.05 11.04 -9.13
C ALA A 84 0.52 11.27 -9.14
N ALA A 85 0.07 12.40 -9.69
CA ALA A 85 -1.35 12.72 -9.80
C ALA A 85 -2.09 11.75 -10.75
N ASN A 86 -1.46 11.35 -11.85
CA ASN A 86 -2.02 10.38 -12.80
C ASN A 86 -2.13 8.97 -12.17
N MET A 87 -1.22 8.63 -11.25
CA MET A 87 -1.27 7.40 -10.45
C MET A 87 -2.32 7.46 -9.32
N GLY A 88 -2.99 8.59 -9.13
CA GLY A 88 -3.94 8.81 -8.03
C GLY A 88 -3.28 9.02 -6.66
N LEU A 89 -2.01 9.44 -6.64
CA LEU A 89 -1.22 9.60 -5.42
C LEU A 89 -1.01 11.07 -5.06
N ALA A 90 -1.29 11.42 -3.81
CA ALA A 90 -1.01 12.74 -3.24
C ALA A 90 -0.76 12.64 -1.72
N PRO A 91 0.11 13.48 -1.14
CA PRO A 91 0.23 13.59 0.31
C PRO A 91 -1.01 14.26 0.91
N ILE A 92 -1.52 13.71 2.02
CA ILE A 92 -2.65 14.28 2.76
C ILE A 92 -2.35 14.26 4.27
N SER A 93 -2.62 15.36 4.95
CA SER A 93 -2.57 15.46 6.41
C SER A 93 -3.95 15.27 7.01
N GLY A 94 -4.04 14.73 8.23
CA GLY A 94 -5.32 14.47 8.89
C GLY A 94 -5.18 14.15 10.38
N TYR A 95 -6.32 13.87 11.04
CA TYR A 95 -6.41 13.61 12.46
C TYR A 95 -7.20 12.33 12.74
N ASN A 96 -6.69 11.49 13.64
CA ASN A 96 -7.48 10.42 14.26
C ASN A 96 -7.92 10.91 15.65
N LEU A 97 -9.23 11.01 15.87
CA LEU A 97 -9.81 11.54 17.10
C LEU A 97 -10.40 10.41 17.95
N PHE A 98 -10.12 10.43 19.25
CA PHE A 98 -10.56 9.41 20.21
C PHE A 98 -11.32 10.06 21.37
N HIS A 99 -12.34 9.38 21.88
CA HIS A 99 -13.07 9.84 23.07
C HIS A 99 -12.26 9.67 24.37
N GLU A 100 -11.33 8.73 24.38
CA GLU A 100 -10.46 8.41 25.51
C GLU A 100 -8.98 8.55 25.10
N ALA A 101 -8.10 8.72 26.08
CA ALA A 101 -6.67 8.79 25.82
C ALA A 101 -6.17 7.44 25.28
N VAL A 102 -5.69 7.45 24.03
CA VAL A 102 -4.99 6.31 23.45
C VAL A 102 -3.48 6.47 23.65
N PRO A 103 -2.77 5.40 24.05
CA PRO A 103 -1.31 5.43 24.09
C PRO A 103 -0.71 5.88 22.76
N LEU A 104 0.25 6.81 22.80
CA LEU A 104 0.92 7.36 21.61
C LEU A 104 1.55 6.28 20.71
N TRP A 105 2.01 5.17 21.29
CA TRP A 105 2.58 4.04 20.55
C TRP A 105 1.57 3.28 19.69
N LEU A 106 0.26 3.44 19.92
CA LEU A 106 -0.79 2.90 19.03
C LEU A 106 -1.02 3.77 17.79
N VAL A 107 -0.57 5.03 17.82
CA VAL A 107 -0.81 6.01 16.74
C VAL A 107 0.45 6.25 15.92
N GLN A 108 1.63 6.06 16.51
CA GLN A 108 2.91 6.20 15.84
C GLN A 108 3.47 4.82 15.49
N HIS A 109 3.56 4.51 14.20
CA HIS A 109 4.26 3.33 13.72
C HIS A 109 5.69 3.36 14.26
N LYS A 110 6.07 2.39 15.08
CA LYS A 110 7.41 2.30 15.66
C LYS A 110 8.41 2.04 14.51
N PRO A 111 9.41 2.90 14.26
CA PRO A 111 10.51 2.51 13.38
C PRO A 111 11.30 1.40 14.06
N ASP A 112 11.53 0.30 13.35
CA ASP A 112 12.31 -0.86 13.81
C ASP A 112 13.84 -0.60 13.81
N SER A 113 14.25 0.64 14.07
CA SER A 113 15.65 1.01 14.19
C SER A 113 15.81 2.01 15.33
N GLY A 114 16.75 1.71 16.25
CA GLY A 114 17.04 2.50 17.44
C GLY A 114 17.64 3.88 17.14
N GLY A 115 16.84 4.76 16.54
CA GLY A 115 17.09 6.19 16.37
C GLY A 115 16.22 7.00 17.32
N GLU A 116 16.79 8.10 17.82
CA GLU A 116 16.31 8.94 18.91
C GLU A 116 14.82 9.32 18.90
N GLU A 117 14.27 9.35 20.12
CA GLU A 117 12.98 9.89 20.50
C GLU A 117 12.90 11.39 20.12
N VAL A 118 12.28 11.71 18.98
CA VAL A 118 11.92 13.10 18.69
C VAL A 118 10.63 13.39 19.45
N SER A 119 10.81 13.95 20.65
CA SER A 119 9.71 14.52 21.45
C SER A 119 9.00 15.60 20.63
N ALA A 120 7.81 15.27 20.12
CA ALA A 120 6.85 16.29 19.73
C ALA A 120 6.28 16.88 21.02
N VAL A 121 6.78 18.06 21.37
CA VAL A 121 6.23 18.94 22.39
C VAL A 121 4.75 19.19 22.06
N ALA A 122 3.87 18.78 22.96
CA ALA A 122 2.53 19.32 23.05
C ALA A 122 2.61 20.56 23.93
N ASP A 123 2.16 21.71 23.41
CA ASP A 123 1.85 22.89 24.23
C ASP A 123 0.70 22.60 25.22
#